data_AF-A0A7C1IPE0-F1
#
_entry.id   AF-A0A7C1IPE0-F1
#
_cell.length_a   1.000
_cell.length_b   1.000
_cell.length_c   1.000
_cell.angle_alpha   90.00
_cell.angle_beta   90.00
_cell.angle_gamma   90.00
#
_symmetry.space_group_name_H-M   'P 1'
#
loop_
_entity.id
_entity.type
_entity.pdbx_description
1 polymer ?
#
loop_
_entity_poly.entity_id
_entity_poly.type
_entity_poly.pdbx_seq_one_letter_code
_entity_poly.pdbx_strand_id
1 'polypeptide(L)'
;MQLCPHCGHINLEGIVFCERCGVALVIVPLSTRHLENESIHGGTDQLGADGALMLQVGNSDDPIVIQMRSEVILGRTKDQGDGPTYIDLSPFQGEQLGVSRMHCRLIRDSSSVYLMDLNSTNGTRL
;
A
#
# COMPACT_ATOMS: atom_id res chain seq x y z
N MET A 1 18.27 9.49 12.60
CA MET A 1 17.09 9.81 11.76
C MET A 1 17.16 8.97 10.50
N GLN A 2 16.04 8.42 10.02
CA GLN A 2 15.99 7.60 8.80
C GLN A 2 15.14 8.29 7.71
N LEU A 3 15.61 8.30 6.47
CA LEU A 3 14.88 8.87 5.33
C LEU A 3 13.97 7.80 4.73
N CYS A 4 12.69 8.11 4.51
CA CYS A 4 11.79 7.21 3.80
C CYS A 4 12.20 7.11 2.32
N PRO A 5 12.55 5.91 1.82
CA PRO A 5 12.96 5.73 0.42
C PRO A 5 11.81 6.00 -0.56
N HIS A 6 10.57 5.93 -0.09
CA HIS A 6 9.37 6.11 -0.90
C HIS A 6 8.92 7.56 -1.06
N CYS A 7 8.86 8.34 0.04
CA CYS A 7 8.35 9.71 0.01
C CYS A 7 9.37 10.80 0.39
N GLY A 8 10.58 10.42 0.82
CA GLY A 8 11.62 11.36 1.25
C GLY A 8 11.35 12.03 2.60
N HIS A 9 10.34 11.59 3.36
CA HIS A 9 10.11 12.11 4.71
C HIS A 9 11.20 11.62 5.68
N ILE A 10 11.68 12.51 6.55
CA ILE A 10 12.64 12.16 7.61
C ILE A 10 11.86 11.66 8.82
N ASN A 11 12.12 10.42 9.19
CA ASN A 11 11.45 9.69 10.24
C ASN A 11 12.41 9.45 11.42
N LEU A 12 11.85 9.23 12.61
CA LEU A 12 12.62 8.80 13.78
C LEU A 12 13.20 7.40 13.56
N GLU A 13 14.36 7.13 14.16
CA GLU A 13 14.95 5.79 14.10
C GLU A 13 14.08 4.78 14.86
N GLY A 14 14.02 3.55 14.34
CA GLY A 14 13.25 2.46 14.95
C GLY A 14 11.76 2.43 14.59
N ILE A 15 11.22 3.43 13.89
CA ILE A 15 9.85 3.33 13.39
C ILE A 15 9.75 2.34 12.23
N VAL A 16 8.66 1.57 12.20
CA VAL A 16 8.42 0.51 11.21
C VAL A 16 7.77 1.05 9.94
N PHE A 17 6.81 1.96 10.07
CA PHE A 17 6.08 2.57 8.96
C PHE A 17 6.38 4.06 8.88
N CYS A 18 6.48 4.61 7.68
CA CYS A 18 6.66 6.03 7.49
C CYS A 18 5.46 6.83 8.03
N GLU A 19 5.73 7.87 8.82
CA GLU A 19 4.68 8.71 9.41
C GLU A 19 3.93 9.55 8.37
N ARG A 20 4.51 9.75 7.17
CA ARG A 20 3.88 10.50 6.08
C ARG A 20 3.12 9.60 5.11
N CYS A 21 3.76 8.55 4.59
CA CYS A 21 3.20 7.73 3.51
C CYS A 21 2.82 6.30 3.93
N GLY A 22 3.01 5.91 5.19
CA GLY A 22 2.62 4.59 5.69
C GLY A 22 3.41 3.39 5.13
N VAL A 23 4.29 3.57 4.14
CA VAL A 23 5.14 2.50 3.60
C VAL A 23 6.11 2.01 4.68
N ALA A 24 6.29 0.69 4.76
CA ALA A 24 7.24 0.07 5.66
C ALA A 24 8.68 0.51 5.33
N LEU A 25 9.43 0.88 6.37
CA LEU A 25 10.83 1.32 6.30
C LEU A 25 11.82 0.19 6.58
N VAL A 26 11.32 -0.92 7.12
CA VAL A 26 12.05 -2.15 7.39
C VAL A 26 11.30 -3.32 6.76
N ILE A 27 12.03 -4.40 6.48
CA ILE A 27 11.42 -5.67 6.10
C ILE A 27 10.57 -6.13 7.28
N VAL A 28 9.25 -6.19 7.08
CA VAL A 28 8.32 -6.67 8.11
C VAL A 28 8.27 -8.19 7.99
N PRO A 29 8.81 -8.96 8.94
CA PRO A 29 8.66 -10.41 8.91
C PRO A 29 7.18 -10.75 9.11
N LEU A 30 6.56 -11.26 8.06
CA LEU A 30 5.17 -11.71 8.07
C LEU A 30 5.12 -13.09 8.71
N SER A 31 5.36 -13.14 10.01
CA SER A 31 5.26 -14.39 10.76
C SER A 31 3.80 -14.75 10.96
N THR A 32 3.40 -15.89 10.41
CA THR A 32 2.10 -16.50 10.73
C THR A 32 2.03 -16.74 12.24
N ARG A 33 1.12 -16.07 12.92
CA ARG A 33 0.84 -16.31 14.34
C ARG A 33 -0.35 -17.23 14.47
N HIS A 34 -0.30 -18.11 15.45
CA HIS A 34 -1.45 -18.92 15.83
C HIS A 34 -2.48 -18.01 16.49
N LEU A 35 -3.68 -17.95 15.91
CA LEU A 35 -4.77 -17.14 16.46
C LEU A 35 -5.42 -17.91 17.62
N GLU A 36 -5.09 -17.55 18.85
CA GLU A 36 -5.70 -18.16 20.04
C GLU A 36 -7.08 -17.53 20.30
N ASN A 37 -8.15 -18.25 19.92
CA ASN A 37 -9.52 -18.08 20.42
C ASN A 37 -10.06 -16.64 20.58
N GLU A 38 -9.80 -15.76 19.62
CA GLU A 38 -10.72 -14.65 19.39
C GLU A 38 -11.83 -15.14 18.46
N SER A 39 -13.07 -15.04 18.92
CA SER A 39 -14.22 -15.27 18.07
C SER A 39 -14.15 -14.23 16.96
N ILE A 40 -13.65 -14.59 15.77
CA ILE A 40 -13.53 -13.69 14.62
C ILE A 40 -14.95 -13.29 14.19
N HIS A 41 -15.46 -12.22 14.80
CA HIS A 41 -16.69 -11.53 14.39
C HIS A 41 -16.35 -10.39 13.40
N GLY A 42 -15.21 -10.50 12.72
CA GLY A 42 -14.84 -9.63 11.60
C GLY A 42 -15.07 -10.37 10.30
N GLY A 43 -15.88 -9.82 9.40
CA GLY A 43 -16.00 -10.35 8.05
C GLY A 43 -14.65 -10.32 7.33
N THR A 44 -14.52 -11.09 6.23
CA THR A 44 -13.35 -11.06 5.34
C THR A 44 -13.10 -9.69 4.69
N ASP A 45 -14.01 -8.75 4.90
CA ASP A 45 -13.99 -7.37 4.44
C ASP A 45 -13.46 -6.37 5.49
N GLN A 46 -12.99 -6.84 6.65
CA GLN A 46 -12.55 -5.97 7.75
C GLN A 46 -11.03 -5.94 7.93
N LEU A 47 -10.47 -4.74 7.80
CA LEU A 47 -9.09 -4.37 8.08
C LEU A 47 -9.09 -3.53 9.38
N GLY A 48 -8.64 -4.14 10.48
CA GLY A 48 -8.54 -3.49 11.80
C GLY A 48 -7.60 -2.27 11.79
N ALA A 49 -7.65 -1.40 12.80
CA ALA A 49 -6.95 -0.09 12.81
C ALA A 49 -5.48 -0.16 12.36
N ASP A 50 -4.74 -1.16 12.82
CA ASP A 50 -3.33 -1.42 12.49
C ASP A 50 -3.09 -2.26 11.23
N GLY A 51 -4.15 -2.51 10.46
CA GLY A 51 -4.10 -3.33 9.28
C GLY A 51 -3.16 -2.76 8.21
N ALA A 52 -2.28 -3.62 7.73
CA ALA A 52 -1.36 -3.33 6.65
C ALA A 52 -1.82 -4.03 5.36
N LEU A 53 -1.70 -3.32 4.25
CA LEU A 53 -1.77 -3.91 2.92
C LEU A 53 -0.41 -4.47 2.55
N MET A 54 -0.40 -5.68 2.00
CA MET A 54 0.75 -6.24 1.32
C MET A 54 0.47 -6.26 -0.17
N LEU A 55 1.21 -5.43 -0.91
CA LEU A 55 1.13 -5.37 -2.36
C LEU A 55 2.24 -6.24 -2.96
N GLN A 56 1.84 -7.41 -3.44
CA GLN A 56 2.69 -8.35 -4.17
C GLN A 56 2.58 -8.06 -5.67
N VAL A 57 3.66 -7.63 -6.31
CA VAL A 57 3.64 -7.27 -7.73
C VAL A 57 4.20 -8.43 -8.58
N GLY A 58 3.29 -9.22 -9.16
CA GLY A 58 3.67 -10.43 -9.88
C GLY A 58 4.48 -11.39 -9.00
N ASN A 59 5.64 -11.83 -9.50
CA ASN A 59 6.53 -12.75 -8.80
C ASN A 59 7.72 -12.04 -8.11
N SER A 60 7.59 -10.75 -7.76
CA SER A 60 8.67 -10.03 -7.06
C SER A 60 8.92 -10.60 -5.67
N ASP A 61 10.16 -10.87 -5.29
CA ASP A 61 10.47 -11.39 -3.94
C ASP A 61 10.30 -10.33 -2.82
N ASP A 62 10.14 -9.05 -3.17
CA ASP A 62 10.02 -7.94 -2.23
C ASP A 62 8.62 -7.29 -2.30
N PRO A 63 7.66 -7.71 -1.47
CA PRO A 63 6.33 -7.10 -1.42
C PRO A 63 6.37 -5.72 -0.77
N ILE A 64 5.56 -4.81 -1.30
CA ILE A 64 5.42 -3.47 -0.71
C ILE A 64 4.40 -3.55 0.41
N VAL A 65 4.85 -3.35 1.66
CA VAL A 65 3.97 -3.31 2.84
C VAL A 65 3.61 -1.87 3.18
N ILE A 66 2.31 -1.60 3.35
CA ILE A 66 1.76 -0.26 3.53
C ILE A 66 0.76 -0.28 4.68
N GLN A 67 1.01 0.51 5.72
CA GLN A 67 0.00 0.78 6.73
C GLN A 67 -1.05 1.73 6.14
N MET A 68 -2.25 1.19 5.90
CA MET A 68 -3.27 1.88 5.13
C MET A 68 -4.08 2.83 6.03
N ARG A 69 -3.80 4.13 5.94
CA ARG A 69 -4.44 5.16 6.81
C ARG A 69 -5.70 5.77 6.21
N SER A 70 -5.71 6.01 4.91
CA SER A 70 -6.84 6.65 4.21
C SER A 70 -6.93 6.16 2.76
N GLU A 71 -5.99 6.61 1.94
CA GLU A 71 -5.99 6.37 0.49
C GLU A 71 -4.58 6.04 0.01
N VAL A 72 -4.51 5.05 -0.89
CA VAL A 72 -3.30 4.66 -1.60
C VAL A 72 -3.61 4.68 -3.10
N ILE A 73 -2.76 5.32 -3.89
CA ILE A 73 -2.88 5.38 -5.34
C ILE A 73 -1.79 4.53 -5.95
N LEU A 74 -2.15 3.73 -6.95
CA LEU A 74 -1.25 2.88 -7.74
C LEU A 74 -1.13 3.46 -9.16
N GLY A 75 0.09 3.59 -9.65
CA GLY A 75 0.33 4.10 -11.01
C GLY A 75 1.82 4.15 -11.36
N ARG A 76 2.19 4.97 -12.36
CA ARG A 76 3.59 5.18 -12.79
C ARG A 76 4.22 6.56 -12.54
N THR A 77 3.41 7.60 -12.32
CA THR A 77 3.94 8.94 -12.09
C THR A 77 3.33 9.55 -10.85
N LYS A 78 4.18 9.86 -9.88
CA LYS A 78 3.80 10.63 -8.70
C LYS A 78 3.51 12.06 -9.13
N ASP A 79 2.31 12.55 -8.87
CA ASP A 79 2.07 13.99 -8.93
C ASP A 79 2.76 14.66 -7.74
N GLN A 80 3.53 15.71 -7.97
CA GLN A 80 4.31 16.37 -6.92
C GLN A 80 3.38 17.20 -6.05
N GLY A 81 2.92 16.62 -4.93
CA GLY A 81 2.11 17.32 -3.95
C GLY A 81 2.09 16.64 -2.58
N ASP A 82 1.59 17.38 -1.60
CA ASP A 82 1.15 16.81 -0.33
C ASP A 82 -0.21 16.14 -0.60
N GLY A 83 -0.26 14.82 -0.53
CA GLY A 83 -1.36 14.04 -1.08
C GLY A 83 -1.37 12.59 -0.59
N PRO A 84 -2.26 11.75 -1.12
CA PRO A 84 -2.38 10.36 -0.72
C PRO A 84 -1.09 9.57 -1.00
N THR A 85 -0.96 8.42 -0.35
CA THR A 85 0.22 7.56 -0.55
C THR A 85 0.25 7.07 -1.98
N TYR A 86 1.27 7.43 -2.74
CA TYR A 86 1.37 7.10 -4.14
C TYR A 86 2.44 6.02 -4.36
N ILE A 87 2.06 4.83 -4.82
CA ILE A 87 2.99 3.74 -5.12
C ILE A 87 3.34 3.76 -6.61
N ASP A 88 4.63 3.94 -6.89
CA ASP A 88 5.16 3.86 -8.25
C ASP A 88 5.41 2.41 -8.65
N LEU A 89 4.67 1.97 -9.67
CA LEU A 89 4.78 0.64 -10.27
C LEU A 89 5.73 0.62 -11.47
N SER A 90 6.37 1.74 -11.83
CA SER A 90 7.38 1.79 -12.88
C SER A 90 8.55 0.81 -12.68
N PRO A 91 9.09 0.62 -11.46
CA PRO A 91 10.12 -0.38 -11.21
C PRO A 91 9.70 -1.82 -11.55
N PHE A 92 8.39 -2.09 -11.57
CA PHE A 92 7.82 -3.41 -11.87
C PHE A 92 7.33 -3.52 -13.33
N GLN A 93 7.98 -2.78 -14.24
CA GLN A 93 7.63 -2.76 -15.67
C GLN A 93 6.20 -2.25 -15.93
N GLY A 94 5.66 -1.42 -15.02
CA GLY A 94 4.27 -0.97 -15.10
C GLY A 94 3.91 -0.36 -16.46
N GLU A 95 4.81 0.37 -17.12
CA GLU A 95 4.53 0.95 -18.44
C GLU A 95 4.31 -0.13 -19.52
N GLN A 96 5.20 -1.11 -19.57
CA GLN A 96 5.14 -2.22 -20.54
C GLN A 96 3.91 -3.09 -20.30
N LEU A 97 3.52 -3.24 -19.03
CA LEU A 97 2.34 -3.99 -18.61
C LEU A 97 1.05 -3.17 -18.68
N GLY A 98 1.11 -1.92 -19.15
CA GLY A 98 -0.09 -1.11 -19.44
C GLY A 98 -0.66 -0.35 -18.24
N VAL A 99 0.10 -0.18 -17.15
CA VAL A 99 -0.28 0.64 -16.01
C VAL A 99 -0.30 2.12 -16.42
N SER A 100 -1.34 2.84 -16.00
CA SER A 100 -1.50 4.27 -16.30
C SER A 100 -0.70 5.11 -15.30
N ARG A 101 -0.51 6.40 -15.60
CA ARG A 101 0.17 7.33 -14.66
C ARG A 101 -0.53 7.36 -13.30
N MET A 102 -1.86 7.44 -13.33
CA MET A 102 -2.77 7.22 -12.21
C MET A 102 -3.71 6.10 -12.67
N HIS A 103 -3.59 4.89 -12.11
CA HIS A 103 -4.30 3.72 -12.67
C HIS A 103 -5.49 3.34 -11.81
N CYS A 104 -5.27 3.13 -10.51
CA CYS A 104 -6.34 2.83 -9.57
C CYS A 104 -6.00 3.38 -8.19
N ARG A 105 -7.01 3.42 -7.33
CA ARG A 105 -6.87 3.79 -5.93
C ARG A 105 -7.50 2.76 -5.03
N LEU A 106 -6.86 2.56 -3.89
CA LEU A 106 -7.36 1.80 -2.76
C LEU A 106 -7.79 2.81 -1.70
N ILE A 107 -9.04 2.74 -1.28
CA ILE A 107 -9.60 3.57 -0.21
C ILE A 107 -9.97 2.69 0.95
N ARG A 108 -9.61 3.13 2.14
CA ARG A 108 -10.06 2.54 3.38
C ARG A 108 -11.21 3.38 3.95
N ASP A 109 -12.37 2.76 4.11
CA ASP A 109 -13.50 3.34 4.85
C ASP A 109 -13.82 2.49 6.07
N SER A 110 -13.66 3.09 7.26
CA SER A 110 -13.90 2.51 8.59
C SER A 110 -13.07 1.25 8.87
N SER A 111 -13.38 0.16 8.19
CA SER A 111 -12.70 -1.14 8.25
C SER A 111 -12.49 -1.75 6.87
N SER A 112 -13.24 -1.38 5.84
CA SER A 112 -13.17 -2.05 4.53
C SER A 112 -12.28 -1.33 3.53
N VAL A 113 -11.67 -2.11 2.64
CA VAL A 113 -10.82 -1.61 1.56
C VAL A 113 -11.54 -1.75 0.23
N TYR A 114 -11.63 -0.64 -0.49
CA TYR A 114 -12.27 -0.54 -1.80
C TYR A 114 -11.23 -0.24 -2.87
N LEU A 115 -11.25 -1.00 -3.96
CA LEU A 115 -10.47 -0.71 -5.16
C LEU A 115 -11.34 0.06 -6.15
N MET A 116 -10.85 1.20 -6.63
CA MET A 116 -11.50 2.01 -7.64
C MET A 116 -10.55 2.26 -8.81
N ASP A 117 -11.01 1.99 -10.02
CA ASP A 117 -10.31 2.38 -11.25
C ASP A 117 -10.35 3.91 -11.41
N LEU A 118 -9.22 4.52 -11.79
CA LEU A 118 -9.09 5.97 -12.01
C LEU A 118 -9.16 6.32 -13.49
N ASN A 119 -10.16 5.75 -14.20
CA ASN A 119 -10.32 5.87 -15.65
C ASN A 119 -9.04 5.48 -16.39
N SER A 120 -8.50 4.31 -16.02
CA SER A 120 -7.26 3.80 -16.56
C SER A 120 -7.41 3.36 -18.02
N THR A 121 -6.31 3.34 -18.75
CA THR A 121 -6.33 2.99 -20.19
C THR A 121 -6.66 1.52 -20.42
N ASN A 122 -6.15 0.63 -19.58
CA ASN A 122 -6.31 -0.82 -19.73
C ASN A 122 -7.33 -1.45 -18.76
N GLY A 123 -7.92 -0.63 -17.88
CA GLY A 123 -8.89 -1.04 -16.88
C GLY A 123 -8.29 -1.76 -15.68
N THR A 124 -9.04 -1.78 -14.58
CA THR A 124 -8.74 -2.53 -13.36
C THR A 124 -9.71 -3.71 -13.22
N ARG A 125 -9.22 -4.89 -12.79
CA ARG A 125 -10.01 -6.12 -12.63
C ARG A 125 -9.77 -6.76 -11.25
N LEU A 126 -10.81 -7.39 -10.69
CA LEU A 126 -10.82 -8.14 -9.42
C LEU A 126 -11.24 -9.59 -9.68
#